data_AF-A0A357T7C5-F1
#
_entry.id   AF-A0A357T7C5-F1
#
_cell.length_a   1.000
_cell.length_b   1.000
_cell.length_c   1.000
_cell.angle_alpha   90.00
_cell.angle_beta   90.00
_cell.angle_gamma   90.00
#
_symmetry.space_group_name_H-M   'P 1'
#
loop_
_entity.id
_entity.type
_entity.pdbx_description
1 polymer ?
#
loop_
_entity_poly.entity_id
_entity_poly.type
_entity_poly.pdbx_seq_one_letter_code
_entity_poly.pdbx_strand_id
1 'polypeptide(L)'
;MDKERGGSMGTMNIVQEILQKTDEEVKRMPPVNILLVGKTGVGKSTLINEIFREHLAKTGVGKPVTMHLERIRKEGVPLVLFDTKGFELQEDVQRKVRKEVLDEVKRRNTLGEEREKIHVAWYCINASSHRLEPFEEAFIRELSEKMPVILVLTQSIQEEEVHGFMNYIGSLNLPIRNLRPVIAKPFKIGGFTLPAMGLKSLVDDTLQYLPTEVEASFINAQKVDVQKKAEQARKWAKGFITETFMVGFTPIPFADAPILASSQVAMIAKITSIFGVSMNRALVTSVVSSVTGVSGAVYTGRAVVSNLLKLIPGAGTIVGGLISGSTAALITTALAYAYINLMVQVATSEYQQESLDQNEVLNFMRDELKKQMKVLKKEPWQKKE
;
A
#
# COMPACT_ATOMS: atom_id res chain seq x y z
N MET A 1 38.85 18.78 16.41
CA MET A 1 37.61 18.41 17.12
C MET A 1 36.32 19.01 16.52
N ASP A 2 36.36 19.74 15.38
CA ASP A 2 35.16 20.37 14.80
C ASP A 2 34.50 19.65 13.59
N LYS A 3 35.08 18.56 13.07
CA LYS A 3 34.49 17.83 11.93
C LYS A 3 33.35 16.87 12.30
N GLU A 4 33.27 16.42 13.56
CA GLU A 4 32.24 15.47 14.00
C GLU A 4 30.89 16.14 14.33
N ARG A 5 30.88 17.42 14.74
CA ARG A 5 29.64 18.16 15.06
C ARG A 5 28.85 18.59 13.82
N GLY A 6 29.51 18.87 12.69
CA GLY A 6 28.84 19.27 11.45
C GLY A 6 28.18 18.11 10.68
N GLY A 7 28.72 16.89 10.78
CA GLY A 7 28.23 15.71 10.06
C GLY A 7 26.92 15.12 10.58
N SER A 8 26.72 15.16 11.90
CA SER A 8 25.49 14.72 12.57
C SER A 8 24.28 15.60 12.19
N MET A 9 24.49 16.91 12.04
CA MET A 9 23.44 17.90 11.78
C MET A 9 22.85 17.78 10.35
N GLY A 10 23.67 17.48 9.34
CA GLY A 10 23.23 17.33 7.95
C GLY A 10 22.42 16.05 7.67
N THR A 11 22.77 14.94 8.34
CA THR A 11 22.04 13.66 8.22
C THR A 11 20.68 13.74 8.93
N MET A 12 20.63 14.38 10.10
CA MET A 12 19.37 14.60 10.82
C MET A 12 18.36 15.41 10.00
N ASN A 13 18.81 16.42 9.26
CA ASN A 13 17.94 17.23 8.40
C ASN A 13 17.29 16.41 7.28
N ILE A 14 18.04 15.52 6.63
CA ILE A 14 17.50 14.69 5.53
C ILE A 14 16.57 13.60 6.05
N VAL A 15 16.90 12.97 7.18
CA VAL A 15 16.00 11.99 7.81
C VAL A 15 14.66 12.65 8.11
N GLN A 16 14.67 13.86 8.68
CA GLN A 16 13.46 14.62 8.96
C GLN A 16 12.72 15.03 7.67
N GLU A 17 13.44 15.45 6.64
CA GLU A 17 12.86 15.81 5.34
C GLU A 17 12.16 14.61 4.67
N ILE A 18 12.76 13.42 4.69
CA ILE A 18 12.15 12.20 4.16
C ILE A 18 10.86 11.86 4.91
N LEU A 19 10.89 11.90 6.25
CA LEU A 19 9.72 11.63 7.08
C LEU A 19 8.59 12.64 6.77
N GLN A 20 8.91 13.93 6.77
CA GLN A 20 7.95 14.99 6.47
C GLN A 20 7.34 14.83 5.07
N LYS A 21 8.16 14.62 4.04
CA LYS A 21 7.67 14.43 2.67
C LYS A 21 6.84 13.15 2.54
N THR A 22 7.19 12.10 3.28
CA THR A 22 6.40 10.86 3.29
C THR A 22 5.00 11.14 3.83
N ASP A 23 4.90 11.86 4.94
CA ASP A 23 3.62 12.25 5.53
C ASP A 23 2.81 13.15 4.60
N GLU A 24 3.47 14.10 3.92
CA GLU A 24 2.84 14.97 2.91
C GLU A 24 2.29 14.15 1.73
N GLU A 25 3.05 13.16 1.23
CA GLU A 25 2.61 12.28 0.15
C GLU A 25 1.41 11.42 0.56
N VAL A 26 1.37 10.90 1.79
CA VAL A 26 0.20 10.17 2.32
C VAL A 26 -1.00 11.11 2.47
N LYS A 27 -0.81 12.34 2.98
CA LYS A 27 -1.89 13.33 3.13
C LYS A 27 -2.49 13.77 1.79
N ARG A 28 -1.71 13.75 0.72
CA ARG A 28 -2.19 14.06 -0.64
C ARG A 28 -3.08 12.98 -1.22
N MET A 29 -2.93 11.72 -0.79
CA MET A 29 -3.74 10.60 -1.28
C MET A 29 -5.24 10.83 -0.97
N PRO A 30 -6.13 10.80 -1.99
CA PRO A 30 -7.56 10.83 -1.73
C PRO A 30 -7.97 9.53 -1.01
N PRO A 31 -8.76 9.58 0.07
CA PRO A 31 -9.10 8.36 0.79
C PRO A 31 -9.91 7.41 -0.09
N VAL A 32 -9.59 6.12 -0.04
CA VAL A 32 -10.51 5.10 -0.56
C VAL A 32 -11.59 4.83 0.49
N ASN A 33 -12.84 4.98 0.08
CA ASN A 33 -14.03 4.74 0.91
C ASN A 33 -14.65 3.38 0.57
N ILE A 34 -14.80 2.50 1.56
CA ILE A 34 -15.36 1.14 1.40
C ILE A 34 -16.52 0.95 2.37
N LEU A 35 -17.65 0.43 1.86
CA LEU A 35 -18.80 0.08 2.67
C LEU A 35 -18.75 -1.39 3.07
N LEU A 36 -18.95 -1.68 4.36
CA LEU A 36 -19.01 -3.03 4.91
C LEU A 36 -20.44 -3.33 5.37
N VAL A 37 -21.07 -4.29 4.70
CA VAL A 37 -22.45 -4.70 5.02
C VAL A 37 -22.46 -6.15 5.46
N GLY A 38 -23.30 -6.48 6.44
CA GLY A 38 -23.52 -7.88 6.83
C GLY A 38 -24.00 -8.01 8.27
N LYS A 39 -24.56 -9.17 8.60
CA LYS A 39 -25.11 -9.49 9.93
C LYS A 39 -24.07 -9.43 11.04
N THR A 40 -24.55 -9.40 12.28
CA THR A 40 -23.71 -9.55 13.48
C THR A 40 -22.99 -10.90 13.44
N GLY A 41 -21.72 -10.94 13.84
CA GLY A 41 -20.93 -12.18 13.93
C GLY A 41 -20.45 -12.76 12.59
N VAL A 42 -20.78 -12.14 11.46
CA VAL A 42 -20.41 -12.65 10.12
C VAL A 42 -18.89 -12.62 9.88
N GLY A 43 -18.16 -11.71 10.54
CA GLY A 43 -16.70 -11.60 10.44
C GLY A 43 -16.15 -10.33 9.80
N LYS A 44 -16.97 -9.28 9.60
CA LYS A 44 -16.54 -7.98 9.02
C LYS A 44 -15.29 -7.42 9.69
N SER A 45 -15.30 -7.31 11.02
CA SER A 45 -14.20 -6.76 11.81
C SER A 45 -12.93 -7.60 11.72
N THR A 46 -13.06 -8.93 11.63
CA THR A 46 -11.91 -9.82 11.42
C THR A 46 -11.33 -9.62 10.02
N LEU A 47 -12.18 -9.57 9.00
CA LEU A 47 -11.79 -9.36 7.61
C LEU A 47 -10.96 -8.08 7.44
N ILE A 48 -11.46 -6.94 7.92
CA ILE A 48 -10.77 -5.65 7.72
C ILE A 48 -9.44 -5.55 8.46
N ASN A 49 -9.32 -6.18 9.64
CA ASN A 49 -8.06 -6.22 10.38
C ASN A 49 -7.00 -7.10 9.71
N GLU A 50 -7.43 -8.03 8.86
CA GLU A 50 -6.53 -8.90 8.11
C GLU A 50 -6.24 -8.41 6.69
N ILE A 51 -7.09 -7.54 6.13
CA ILE A 51 -6.80 -6.90 4.85
C ILE A 51 -5.98 -5.64 5.00
N PHE A 52 -6.33 -4.77 5.94
CA PHE A 52 -5.70 -3.46 6.03
C PHE A 52 -4.57 -3.45 7.05
N ARG A 53 -3.55 -2.63 6.76
CA ARG A 53 -2.54 -2.28 7.74
C ARG A 53 -3.19 -1.52 8.89
N GLU A 54 -2.59 -1.59 10.06
CA GLU A 54 -3.12 -1.06 11.31
C GLU A 54 -4.40 -1.77 11.79
N HIS A 55 -4.56 -1.93 13.10
CA HIS A 55 -5.75 -2.55 13.67
C HIS A 55 -6.96 -1.59 13.65
N LEU A 56 -7.67 -1.52 12.52
CA LEU A 56 -8.77 -0.57 12.30
C LEU A 56 -10.04 -0.87 13.11
N ALA A 57 -10.35 -2.14 13.40
CA ALA A 57 -11.62 -2.46 14.07
C ALA A 57 -11.58 -2.33 15.60
N LYS A 58 -10.38 -2.34 16.22
CA LYS A 58 -10.20 -2.22 17.67
C LYS A 58 -9.80 -0.81 18.12
N THR A 59 -9.59 0.13 17.20
CA THR A 59 -9.56 1.56 17.56
C THR A 59 -10.98 1.95 17.95
N GLY A 60 -11.30 1.92 19.24
CA GLY A 60 -12.65 2.09 19.80
C GLY A 60 -13.25 3.50 19.65
N VAL A 61 -13.10 4.16 18.50
CA VAL A 61 -13.64 5.49 18.21
C VAL A 61 -13.87 5.67 16.69
N GLY A 62 -14.67 4.81 16.04
CA GLY A 62 -15.28 5.24 14.78
C GLY A 62 -16.34 6.30 15.10
N LYS A 63 -16.49 7.31 14.23
CA LYS A 63 -17.50 8.35 14.45
C LYS A 63 -18.84 7.80 13.97
N PRO A 64 -19.88 7.75 14.83
CA PRO A 64 -21.22 7.43 14.36
C PRO A 64 -21.61 8.38 13.21
N VAL A 65 -22.07 7.80 12.10
CA VAL A 65 -22.69 8.56 11.00
C VAL A 65 -24.19 8.61 11.25
N THR A 66 -24.75 7.45 11.56
CA THR A 66 -26.15 7.24 11.92
C THR A 66 -26.26 6.26 13.09
N MET A 67 -27.47 5.81 13.43
CA MET A 67 -27.66 4.81 14.47
C MET A 67 -26.99 3.47 14.11
N HIS A 68 -27.01 3.09 12.82
CA HIS A 68 -26.54 1.79 12.34
C HIS A 68 -25.32 1.84 11.41
N LEU A 69 -24.78 3.02 11.11
CA LEU A 69 -23.59 3.18 10.27
C LEU A 69 -22.50 3.94 11.02
N GLU A 70 -21.30 3.35 11.07
CA GLU A 70 -20.12 3.91 11.72
C GLU A 70 -19.05 4.22 10.66
N ARG A 71 -18.37 5.36 10.81
CA ARG A 71 -17.24 5.73 9.96
C ARG A 71 -15.93 5.49 10.71
N ILE A 72 -15.16 4.52 10.24
CA ILE A 72 -13.85 4.15 10.76
C ILE A 72 -12.77 4.75 9.87
N ARG A 73 -11.81 5.45 10.48
CA ARG A 73 -10.64 6.02 9.79
C ARG A 73 -9.48 6.11 10.77
N LYS A 74 -8.25 6.04 10.26
CA LYS A 74 -7.04 6.23 11.07
C LYS A 74 -6.13 7.25 10.39
N GLU A 75 -5.52 8.13 11.19
CA GLU A 75 -4.53 9.08 10.68
C GLU A 75 -3.35 8.31 10.05
N GLY A 76 -2.84 8.82 8.92
CA GLY A 76 -1.77 8.15 8.16
C GLY A 76 -2.23 6.93 7.35
N VAL A 77 -3.52 6.57 7.34
CA VAL A 77 -4.08 5.54 6.47
C VAL A 77 -5.14 6.17 5.56
N PRO A 78 -4.91 6.26 4.23
CA PRO A 78 -5.83 6.91 3.29
C PRO A 78 -7.02 5.99 2.95
N LEU A 79 -7.72 5.52 3.98
CA LEU A 79 -8.85 4.60 3.90
C LEU A 79 -9.93 5.06 4.88
N VAL A 80 -11.18 4.99 4.44
CA VAL A 80 -12.35 5.17 5.29
C VAL A 80 -13.25 3.96 5.09
N LEU A 81 -13.62 3.32 6.20
CA LEU A 81 -14.59 2.25 6.21
C LEU A 81 -15.93 2.78 6.72
N PHE A 82 -16.99 2.47 6.01
CA PHE A 82 -18.38 2.66 6.43
C PHE A 82 -18.86 1.31 6.92
N ASP A 83 -18.80 1.06 8.23
CA ASP A 83 -19.18 -0.22 8.81
C ASP A 83 -20.62 -0.17 9.28
N THR A 84 -21.42 -1.11 8.81
CA THR A 84 -22.77 -1.31 9.36
C THR A 84 -22.66 -2.04 10.69
N LYS A 85 -23.36 -1.52 11.70
CA LYS A 85 -23.68 -2.34 12.86
C LYS A 85 -24.40 -3.58 12.34
N GLY A 86 -23.95 -4.75 12.78
CA GLY A 86 -24.59 -5.99 12.39
C GLY A 86 -26.08 -5.91 12.64
N PHE A 87 -26.87 -6.17 11.62
CA PHE A 87 -28.32 -6.23 11.74
C PHE A 87 -28.71 -7.66 12.15
N GLU A 88 -29.57 -7.78 13.16
CA GLU A 88 -30.13 -9.06 13.62
C GLU A 88 -31.48 -9.36 12.93
N LEU A 89 -32.15 -10.42 13.35
CA LEU A 89 -33.38 -10.95 12.75
C LEU A 89 -34.59 -10.00 12.80
N GLN A 90 -34.53 -8.88 13.53
CA GLN A 90 -35.66 -7.96 13.62
C GLN A 90 -35.82 -7.15 12.32
N GLU A 91 -36.94 -7.35 11.63
CA GLU A 91 -37.24 -6.74 10.33
C GLU A 91 -37.22 -5.19 10.35
N ASP A 92 -37.60 -4.56 11.46
CA ASP A 92 -37.57 -3.11 11.58
C ASP A 92 -36.14 -2.58 11.61
N VAL A 93 -35.24 -3.25 12.32
CA VAL A 93 -33.80 -2.94 12.34
C VAL A 93 -33.21 -3.12 10.95
N GLN A 94 -33.51 -4.25 10.29
CA GLN A 94 -33.07 -4.53 8.91
C GLN A 94 -33.48 -3.43 7.93
N ARG A 95 -34.75 -2.99 7.97
CA ARG A 95 -35.24 -1.87 7.14
C ARG A 95 -34.55 -0.55 7.44
N LYS A 96 -34.30 -0.25 8.72
CA LYS A 96 -33.58 0.97 9.13
C LYS A 96 -32.14 0.96 8.62
N VAL A 97 -31.41 -0.15 8.80
CA VAL A 97 -30.02 -0.29 8.30
C VAL A 97 -29.98 -0.12 6.78
N ARG A 98 -30.84 -0.83 6.06
CA ARG A 98 -30.93 -0.74 4.59
C ARG A 98 -31.15 0.70 4.14
N LYS A 99 -32.13 1.38 4.74
CA LYS A 99 -32.42 2.79 4.41
C LYS A 99 -31.23 3.70 4.71
N GLU A 100 -30.64 3.62 5.91
CA GLU A 100 -29.51 4.47 6.30
C GLU A 100 -28.30 4.29 5.37
N VAL A 101 -27.99 3.05 4.99
CA VAL A 101 -26.90 2.75 4.06
C VAL A 101 -27.15 3.37 2.68
N LEU A 102 -28.34 3.16 2.12
CA LEU A 102 -28.68 3.65 0.78
C LEU A 102 -28.78 5.18 0.74
N ASP A 103 -29.34 5.79 1.79
CA ASP A 103 -29.40 7.23 1.94
C ASP A 103 -27.99 7.83 2.02
N GLU A 104 -27.06 7.19 2.76
CA GLU A 104 -25.67 7.67 2.84
C GLU A 104 -24.92 7.52 1.51
N VAL A 105 -25.07 6.40 0.80
CA VAL A 105 -24.51 6.20 -0.54
C VAL A 105 -25.02 7.28 -1.49
N LYS A 106 -26.34 7.51 -1.51
CA LYS A 106 -26.98 8.54 -2.35
C LYS A 106 -26.50 9.94 -2.00
N ARG A 107 -26.44 10.28 -0.71
CA ARG A 107 -25.97 11.58 -0.22
C ARG A 107 -24.56 11.86 -0.69
N ARG A 108 -23.65 10.90 -0.53
CA ARG A 108 -22.24 11.01 -0.95
C ARG A 108 -22.09 11.13 -2.47
N ASN A 109 -22.84 10.35 -3.23
CA ASN A 109 -22.86 10.48 -4.69
C ASN A 109 -23.36 11.87 -5.14
N THR A 110 -24.28 12.48 -4.39
CA THR A 110 -24.82 13.82 -4.71
C THR A 110 -23.84 14.95 -4.42
N LEU A 111 -22.89 14.76 -3.49
CA LEU A 111 -21.85 15.77 -3.20
C LEU A 111 -20.90 16.00 -4.40
N GLY A 112 -20.83 15.06 -5.34
CA GLY A 112 -20.04 15.20 -6.57
C GLY A 112 -18.53 15.08 -6.41
N GLU A 113 -18.00 15.24 -5.20
CA GLU A 113 -16.57 15.09 -4.90
C GLU A 113 -16.17 13.61 -4.82
N GLU A 114 -15.18 13.20 -5.63
CA GLU A 114 -14.70 11.81 -5.66
C GLU A 114 -14.24 11.33 -4.27
N ARG A 115 -13.58 12.20 -3.51
CA ARG A 115 -13.11 11.92 -2.14
C ARG A 115 -14.24 11.56 -1.17
N GLU A 116 -15.47 11.94 -1.47
CA GLU A 116 -16.63 11.65 -0.62
C GLU A 116 -17.42 10.42 -1.07
N LYS A 117 -17.27 9.95 -2.31
CA LYS A 117 -18.02 8.79 -2.83
C LYS A 117 -17.63 7.51 -2.11
N ILE A 118 -18.58 6.60 -1.91
CA ILE A 118 -18.27 5.23 -1.49
C ILE A 118 -17.97 4.43 -2.77
N HIS A 119 -16.74 3.97 -2.92
CA HIS A 119 -16.27 3.43 -4.20
C HIS A 119 -16.69 1.97 -4.41
N VAL A 120 -16.79 1.19 -3.33
CA VAL A 120 -17.07 -0.25 -3.38
C VAL A 120 -17.68 -0.73 -2.08
N ALA A 121 -18.58 -1.70 -2.18
CA ALA A 121 -19.19 -2.36 -1.04
C ALA A 121 -18.69 -3.81 -0.93
N TRP A 122 -18.29 -4.21 0.26
CA TRP A 122 -18.10 -5.60 0.64
C TRP A 122 -19.31 -6.06 1.44
N TYR A 123 -20.15 -6.87 0.82
CA TYR A 123 -21.29 -7.48 1.48
C TYR A 123 -20.86 -8.84 2.02
N CYS A 124 -20.71 -8.95 3.33
CA CYS A 124 -20.19 -10.13 4.01
C CYS A 124 -21.33 -11.06 4.43
N ILE A 125 -21.22 -12.35 4.06
CA ILE A 125 -22.15 -13.42 4.45
C ILE A 125 -21.34 -14.58 5.02
N ASN A 126 -21.84 -15.22 6.07
CA ASN A 126 -21.19 -16.38 6.65
C ASN A 126 -21.43 -17.57 5.72
N ALA A 127 -20.36 -18.22 5.26
CA ALA A 127 -20.44 -19.39 4.38
C ALA A 127 -21.24 -20.55 5.03
N SER A 128 -21.17 -20.70 6.35
CA SER A 128 -21.91 -21.72 7.11
C SER A 128 -23.40 -21.43 7.27
N SER A 129 -23.91 -20.34 6.69
CA SER A 129 -25.37 -20.07 6.70
C SER A 129 -26.13 -20.91 5.67
N HIS A 130 -25.43 -21.43 4.64
CA HIS A 130 -25.95 -22.23 3.51
C HIS A 130 -27.04 -21.59 2.65
N ARG A 131 -27.65 -20.49 3.08
CA ARG A 131 -28.74 -19.81 2.39
C ARG A 131 -28.59 -18.30 2.54
N LEU A 132 -29.08 -17.60 1.53
CA LEU A 132 -29.22 -16.15 1.55
C LEU A 132 -30.64 -15.81 2.01
N GLU A 133 -30.80 -14.95 3.01
CA GLU A 133 -32.15 -14.54 3.41
C GLU A 133 -32.77 -13.58 2.39
N PRO A 134 -34.11 -13.58 2.20
CA PRO A 134 -34.79 -12.70 1.24
C PRO A 134 -34.46 -11.21 1.44
N PHE A 135 -34.28 -10.78 2.70
CA PHE A 135 -33.86 -9.41 3.00
C PHE A 135 -32.46 -9.11 2.44
N GLU A 136 -31.51 -10.02 2.62
CA GLU A 136 -30.13 -9.86 2.15
C GLU A 136 -30.08 -9.84 0.62
N GLU A 137 -30.82 -10.74 -0.03
CA GLU A 137 -30.95 -10.73 -1.49
C GLU A 137 -31.48 -9.38 -2.00
N ALA A 138 -32.59 -8.90 -1.45
CA ALA A 138 -33.19 -7.63 -1.85
C ALA A 138 -32.24 -6.45 -1.62
N PHE A 139 -31.51 -6.46 -0.49
CA PHE A 139 -30.56 -5.42 -0.15
C PHE A 139 -29.34 -5.44 -1.10
N ILE A 140 -28.79 -6.61 -1.41
CA ILE A 140 -27.68 -6.76 -2.36
C ILE A 140 -28.09 -6.24 -3.73
N ARG A 141 -29.28 -6.60 -4.23
CA ARG A 141 -29.77 -6.14 -5.54
C ARG A 141 -29.86 -4.62 -5.61
N GLU A 142 -30.51 -4.00 -4.63
CA GLU A 142 -30.67 -2.54 -4.60
C GLU A 142 -29.33 -1.81 -4.43
N LEU A 143 -28.44 -2.32 -3.56
CA LEU A 143 -27.12 -1.72 -3.36
C LEU A 143 -26.28 -1.79 -4.65
N SER A 144 -26.38 -2.90 -5.39
CA SER A 144 -25.67 -3.10 -6.65
C SER A 144 -26.13 -2.17 -7.78
N GLU A 145 -27.36 -1.64 -7.71
CA GLU A 145 -27.81 -0.59 -8.62
C GLU A 145 -27.12 0.75 -8.37
N LYS A 146 -26.61 0.98 -7.15
CA LYS A 146 -26.02 2.26 -6.73
C LYS A 146 -24.50 2.26 -6.77
N MET A 147 -23.85 1.10 -6.63
CA MET A 147 -22.40 0.99 -6.54
C MET A 147 -21.89 -0.43 -6.81
N PRO A 148 -20.59 -0.61 -7.11
CA PRO A 148 -19.96 -1.93 -7.17
C PRO A 148 -20.10 -2.70 -5.84
N VAL A 149 -20.68 -3.90 -5.90
CA VAL A 149 -20.81 -4.80 -4.75
C VAL A 149 -19.98 -6.06 -4.99
N ILE A 150 -19.08 -6.37 -4.07
CA ILE A 150 -18.38 -7.66 -3.98
C ILE A 150 -19.01 -8.44 -2.82
N LEU A 151 -19.48 -9.65 -3.12
CA LEU A 151 -20.03 -10.55 -2.12
C LEU A 151 -18.88 -11.37 -1.51
N VAL A 152 -18.71 -11.28 -0.20
CA VAL A 152 -17.62 -11.93 0.53
C VAL A 152 -18.20 -13.03 1.42
N LEU A 153 -17.95 -14.29 1.08
CA LEU A 153 -18.30 -15.43 1.91
C LEU A 153 -17.25 -15.61 2.99
N THR A 154 -17.47 -15.02 4.14
CA THR A 154 -16.57 -15.13 5.29
C THR A 154 -16.72 -16.49 5.97
N GLN A 155 -15.71 -16.89 6.74
CA GLN A 155 -15.70 -18.17 7.46
C GLN A 155 -15.85 -19.38 6.51
N SER A 156 -15.29 -19.28 5.30
CA SER A 156 -15.34 -20.33 4.27
C SER A 156 -14.44 -21.52 4.60
N ILE A 157 -14.77 -22.25 5.66
CA ILE A 157 -13.94 -23.33 6.23
C ILE A 157 -14.25 -24.69 5.57
N GLN A 158 -15.52 -24.98 5.30
CA GLN A 158 -15.98 -26.26 4.76
C GLN A 158 -16.11 -26.18 3.24
N GLU A 159 -15.12 -26.69 2.50
CA GLU A 159 -14.99 -26.49 1.05
C GLU A 159 -16.22 -26.94 0.26
N GLU A 160 -16.77 -28.13 0.53
CA GLU A 160 -17.96 -28.64 -0.17
C GLU A 160 -19.19 -27.76 0.06
N GLU A 161 -19.42 -27.33 1.31
CA GLU A 161 -20.53 -26.46 1.67
C GLU A 161 -20.39 -25.07 1.03
N VAL A 162 -19.16 -24.54 1.00
CA VAL A 162 -18.84 -23.26 0.34
C VAL A 162 -19.12 -23.34 -1.15
N HIS A 163 -18.67 -24.41 -1.83
CA HIS A 163 -18.95 -24.61 -3.24
C HIS A 163 -20.45 -24.75 -3.53
N GLY A 164 -21.17 -25.53 -2.71
CA GLY A 164 -22.62 -25.64 -2.80
C GLY A 164 -23.32 -24.29 -2.65
N PHE A 165 -22.90 -23.49 -1.66
CA PHE A 165 -23.49 -22.17 -1.42
C PHE A 165 -23.14 -21.16 -2.52
N MET A 166 -21.91 -21.21 -3.07
CA MET A 166 -21.53 -20.40 -4.22
C MET A 166 -22.36 -20.73 -5.46
N ASN A 167 -22.62 -22.00 -5.73
CA ASN A 167 -23.49 -22.43 -6.84
C ASN A 167 -24.93 -21.93 -6.65
N TYR A 168 -25.45 -22.03 -5.42
CA TYR A 168 -26.75 -21.48 -5.07
C TYR A 168 -26.81 -19.97 -5.32
N ILE A 169 -25.85 -19.19 -4.81
CA ILE A 169 -25.79 -17.73 -5.05
C ILE A 169 -25.67 -17.42 -6.55
N GLY A 170 -24.87 -18.20 -7.29
CA GLY A 170 -24.75 -18.08 -8.74
C GLY A 170 -26.09 -18.24 -9.45
N SER A 171 -26.93 -19.19 -9.00
CA SER A 171 -28.26 -19.41 -9.58
C SER A 171 -29.23 -18.24 -9.38
N LEU A 172 -29.01 -17.39 -8.37
CA LEU A 172 -29.84 -16.22 -8.10
C LEU A 172 -29.61 -15.09 -9.11
N ASN A 173 -28.53 -15.12 -9.90
CA ASN A 173 -28.16 -14.05 -10.84
C ASN A 173 -28.21 -12.65 -10.18
N LEU A 174 -27.52 -12.52 -9.04
CA LEU A 174 -27.39 -11.23 -8.37
C LEU A 174 -26.49 -10.31 -9.22
N PRO A 175 -26.80 -9.01 -9.33
CA PRO A 175 -25.98 -8.03 -10.07
C PRO A 175 -24.69 -7.63 -9.33
N ILE A 176 -24.02 -8.60 -8.70
CA ILE A 176 -22.75 -8.41 -7.99
C ILE A 176 -21.58 -8.43 -8.97
N ARG A 177 -20.49 -7.80 -8.57
CA ARG A 177 -19.24 -7.75 -9.36
C ARG A 177 -18.37 -8.98 -9.19
N ASN A 178 -18.34 -9.55 -7.99
CA ASN A 178 -17.64 -10.80 -7.73
C ASN A 178 -18.20 -11.51 -6.48
N LEU A 179 -17.92 -12.80 -6.37
CA LEU A 179 -18.22 -13.68 -5.25
C LEU A 179 -16.93 -14.32 -4.75
N ARG A 180 -16.50 -13.98 -3.53
CA ARG A 180 -15.23 -14.46 -2.98
C ARG A 180 -15.36 -15.18 -1.64
N PRO A 181 -15.00 -16.47 -1.58
CA PRO A 181 -14.81 -17.16 -0.32
C PRO A 181 -13.53 -16.68 0.35
N VAL A 182 -13.63 -16.38 1.65
CA VAL A 182 -12.54 -15.87 2.46
C VAL A 182 -12.46 -16.58 3.80
N ILE A 183 -11.23 -16.99 4.13
CA ILE A 183 -10.81 -17.35 5.47
C ILE A 183 -9.86 -16.24 5.92
N ALA A 184 -10.34 -15.32 6.74
CA ALA A 184 -9.56 -14.13 7.09
C ALA A 184 -8.35 -14.45 7.98
N LYS A 185 -8.45 -15.47 8.84
CA LYS A 185 -7.40 -15.91 9.77
C LYS A 185 -7.20 -17.40 9.71
N PRO A 186 -5.99 -17.91 9.96
CA PRO A 186 -5.78 -19.33 10.13
C PRO A 186 -6.77 -19.90 11.16
N PHE A 187 -7.44 -21.00 10.79
CA PHE A 187 -8.47 -21.64 11.60
C PHE A 187 -7.97 -23.01 12.05
N LYS A 188 -7.97 -23.26 13.36
CA LYS A 188 -7.50 -24.53 13.94
C LYS A 188 -8.65 -25.52 14.05
N ILE A 189 -8.47 -26.72 13.50
CA ILE A 189 -9.43 -27.82 13.57
C ILE A 189 -8.67 -29.07 14.04
N GLY A 190 -8.88 -29.44 15.30
CA GLY A 190 -8.11 -30.52 15.92
C GLY A 190 -6.60 -30.24 15.87
N GLY A 191 -5.83 -31.14 15.26
CA GLY A 191 -4.39 -31.00 15.05
C GLY A 191 -3.98 -30.23 13.78
N PHE A 192 -4.92 -29.81 12.95
CA PHE A 192 -4.65 -29.14 11.67
C PHE A 192 -4.93 -27.64 11.74
N THR A 193 -4.19 -26.85 10.96
CA THR A 193 -4.43 -25.42 10.79
C THR A 193 -4.73 -25.14 9.32
N LEU A 194 -5.96 -24.73 9.05
CA LEU A 194 -6.35 -24.24 7.74
C LEU A 194 -5.81 -22.81 7.59
N PRO A 195 -4.98 -22.50 6.58
CA PRO A 195 -4.40 -21.16 6.43
C PRO A 195 -5.47 -20.13 6.05
N ALA A 196 -5.12 -18.85 6.20
CA ALA A 196 -5.93 -17.78 5.62
C ALA A 196 -5.96 -17.90 4.08
N MET A 197 -7.12 -17.65 3.48
CA MET A 197 -7.35 -17.81 2.03
C MET A 197 -8.27 -16.72 1.48
N GLY A 198 -8.18 -16.46 0.18
CA GLY A 198 -9.08 -15.55 -0.54
C GLY A 198 -8.81 -14.05 -0.38
N LEU A 199 -7.97 -13.65 0.58
CA LEU A 199 -7.67 -12.23 0.84
C LEU A 199 -7.01 -11.52 -0.35
N LYS A 200 -6.05 -12.17 -1.02
CA LYS A 200 -5.39 -11.59 -2.22
C LYS A 200 -6.40 -11.38 -3.36
N SER A 201 -7.22 -12.40 -3.63
CA SER A 201 -8.26 -12.31 -4.65
C SER A 201 -9.29 -11.23 -4.35
N LEU A 202 -9.64 -11.01 -3.06
CA LEU A 202 -10.51 -9.90 -2.67
C LEU A 202 -9.84 -8.53 -2.90
N VAL A 203 -8.53 -8.41 -2.65
CA VAL A 203 -7.75 -7.21 -3.00
C VAL A 203 -7.73 -6.97 -4.51
N ASP A 204 -7.51 -8.02 -5.31
CA ASP A 204 -7.54 -7.97 -6.78
C ASP A 204 -8.89 -7.48 -7.31
N ASP A 205 -9.97 -8.14 -6.88
CA ASP A 205 -11.32 -7.78 -7.29
C ASP A 205 -11.65 -6.34 -6.89
N THR A 206 -11.26 -5.93 -5.68
CA THR A 206 -11.54 -4.58 -5.21
C THR A 206 -10.86 -3.56 -6.12
N LEU A 207 -9.57 -3.75 -6.44
CA LEU A 207 -8.83 -2.87 -7.33
C LEU A 207 -9.44 -2.75 -8.73
N GLN A 208 -10.03 -3.83 -9.27
CA GLN A 208 -10.67 -3.82 -10.58
C GLN A 208 -11.85 -2.83 -10.68
N TYR A 209 -12.51 -2.53 -9.56
CA TYR A 209 -13.70 -1.68 -9.51
C TYR A 209 -13.45 -0.33 -8.85
N LEU A 210 -12.22 -0.03 -8.44
CA LEU A 210 -11.86 1.28 -7.90
C LEU A 210 -11.55 2.27 -9.03
N PRO A 211 -11.93 3.55 -8.87
CA PRO A 211 -11.39 4.63 -9.70
C PRO A 211 -9.87 4.75 -9.54
N THR A 212 -9.17 5.09 -10.62
CA THR A 212 -7.71 5.19 -10.66
C THR A 212 -7.16 6.20 -9.66
N GLU A 213 -7.93 7.22 -9.31
CA GLU A 213 -7.57 8.26 -8.35
C GLU A 213 -7.34 7.70 -6.93
N VAL A 214 -8.06 6.64 -6.55
CA VAL A 214 -8.04 6.05 -5.20
C VAL A 214 -7.35 4.69 -5.13
N GLU A 215 -6.96 4.10 -6.27
CA GLU A 215 -6.20 2.85 -6.34
C GLU A 215 -4.93 2.90 -5.47
N ALA A 216 -4.19 4.02 -5.55
CA ALA A 216 -2.97 4.22 -4.78
C ALA A 216 -3.22 4.16 -3.26
N SER A 217 -4.34 4.72 -2.82
CA SER A 217 -4.75 4.74 -1.43
C SER A 217 -5.14 3.35 -0.93
N PHE A 218 -5.79 2.55 -1.79
CA PHE A 218 -6.12 1.16 -1.47
C PHE A 218 -4.87 0.26 -1.41
N ILE A 219 -3.96 0.36 -2.40
CA ILE A 219 -2.69 -0.38 -2.41
C ILE A 219 -1.85 0.01 -1.18
N ASN A 220 -1.89 1.28 -0.81
CA ASN A 220 -1.26 1.77 0.41
C ASN A 220 -1.88 1.14 1.66
N ALA A 221 -3.20 1.20 1.82
CA ALA A 221 -3.88 0.74 3.01
C ALA A 221 -3.87 -0.79 3.20
N GLN A 222 -3.86 -1.60 2.15
CA GLN A 222 -3.86 -3.06 2.27
C GLN A 222 -2.49 -3.62 2.69
N LYS A 223 -2.47 -4.72 3.46
CA LYS A 223 -1.26 -5.43 3.92
C LYS A 223 -1.06 -6.81 3.30
N VAL A 224 -2.06 -7.32 2.57
CA VAL A 224 -2.14 -8.71 2.09
C VAL A 224 -1.18 -8.98 0.93
N ASP A 225 -1.02 -8.02 0.03
CA ASP A 225 -0.24 -8.14 -1.18
C ASP A 225 0.82 -7.05 -1.27
N VAL A 226 1.98 -7.36 -0.69
CA VAL A 226 3.15 -6.48 -0.75
C VAL A 226 3.69 -6.33 -2.20
N GLN A 227 3.43 -7.30 -3.08
CA GLN A 227 3.91 -7.22 -4.47
C GLN A 227 3.18 -6.12 -5.25
N LYS A 228 1.87 -5.91 -5.01
CA LYS A 228 1.16 -4.77 -5.60
C LYS A 228 1.74 -3.41 -5.20
N LYS A 229 2.20 -3.27 -3.96
CA LYS A 229 2.92 -2.06 -3.51
C LYS A 229 4.23 -1.90 -4.29
N ALA A 230 4.97 -2.99 -4.48
CA ALA A 230 6.21 -2.99 -5.24
C ALA A 230 5.98 -2.67 -6.73
N GLU A 231 4.97 -3.24 -7.37
CA GLU A 231 4.58 -2.96 -8.75
C GLU A 231 4.21 -1.48 -8.94
N GLN A 232 3.39 -0.93 -8.03
CA GLN A 232 3.03 0.48 -8.06
C GLN A 232 4.27 1.38 -7.87
N ALA A 233 5.16 1.05 -6.94
CA ALA A 233 6.39 1.78 -6.72
C ALA A 233 7.34 1.70 -7.92
N ARG A 234 7.45 0.54 -8.58
CA ARG A 234 8.24 0.36 -9.81
C ARG A 234 7.66 1.17 -10.98
N LYS A 235 6.34 1.16 -11.15
CA LYS A 235 5.63 1.96 -12.17
C LYS A 235 5.89 3.44 -11.97
N TRP A 236 5.74 3.94 -10.73
CA TRP A 236 6.01 5.33 -10.40
C TRP A 236 7.49 5.69 -10.58
N ALA A 237 8.42 4.88 -10.06
CA ALA A 237 9.85 5.11 -10.18
C ALA A 237 10.31 5.15 -11.64
N LYS A 238 9.76 4.28 -12.51
CA LYS A 238 10.04 4.31 -13.95
C LYS A 238 9.62 5.63 -14.58
N GLY A 239 8.46 6.17 -14.21
CA GLY A 239 8.00 7.50 -14.64
C GLY A 239 8.96 8.60 -14.18
N PHE A 240 9.27 8.63 -12.89
CA PHE A 240 10.19 9.59 -12.28
C PHE A 240 11.58 9.60 -12.96
N ILE A 241 12.15 8.41 -13.20
CA ILE A 241 13.43 8.24 -13.90
C ILE A 241 13.30 8.75 -15.34
N THR A 242 12.25 8.35 -16.06
CA THR A 242 12.05 8.78 -17.45
C THR A 242 11.94 10.31 -17.52
N GLU A 243 11.13 10.96 -16.69
CA GLU A 243 10.98 12.41 -16.66
C GLU A 243 12.29 13.13 -16.31
N THR A 244 12.95 12.70 -15.24
CA THR A 244 14.16 13.34 -14.71
C THR A 244 15.34 13.23 -15.69
N PHE A 245 15.45 12.11 -16.42
CA PHE A 245 16.57 11.86 -17.34
C PHE A 245 16.27 12.22 -18.80
N MET A 246 15.00 12.24 -19.24
CA MET A 246 14.63 12.68 -20.61
C MET A 246 14.73 14.20 -20.79
N VAL A 247 14.42 14.99 -19.77
CA VAL A 247 14.62 16.46 -19.80
C VAL A 247 16.13 16.82 -19.77
N GLY A 248 16.99 15.84 -19.50
CA GLY A 248 18.45 15.93 -19.44
C GLY A 248 19.22 15.92 -20.77
N PHE A 249 18.59 16.27 -21.91
CA PHE A 249 19.33 16.71 -23.12
C PHE A 249 19.74 18.18 -23.07
N THR A 250 19.34 18.90 -22.02
CA THR A 250 20.08 20.09 -21.61
C THR A 250 21.30 19.61 -20.83
N PRO A 251 22.53 20.03 -21.20
CA PRO A 251 23.69 19.77 -20.36
C PRO A 251 23.45 20.53 -19.06
N ILE A 252 22.85 19.88 -18.07
CA ILE A 252 22.96 20.31 -16.69
C ILE A 252 24.32 19.74 -16.29
N PRO A 253 25.38 20.56 -16.27
CA PRO A 253 26.63 20.14 -15.67
C PRO A 253 26.29 19.80 -14.21
N PHE A 254 27.19 19.16 -13.49
CA PHE A 254 27.08 19.07 -12.03
C PHE A 254 27.24 20.46 -11.37
N ALA A 255 26.46 21.46 -11.81
CA ALA A 255 26.38 22.80 -11.30
C ALA A 255 25.61 22.74 -9.97
N ASP A 256 26.41 22.46 -8.96
CA ASP A 256 26.22 22.63 -7.54
C ASP A 256 25.13 21.79 -6.83
N ALA A 257 25.57 21.28 -5.68
CA ALA A 257 25.09 20.14 -4.89
C ALA A 257 23.63 20.09 -4.30
N PRO A 258 22.69 21.04 -4.45
CA PRO A 258 21.37 20.92 -3.78
C PRO A 258 20.24 20.17 -4.54
N ILE A 259 20.14 20.28 -5.87
CA ILE A 259 18.93 19.87 -6.62
C ILE A 259 18.79 18.35 -6.78
N LEU A 260 19.90 17.63 -6.91
CA LEU A 260 19.90 16.16 -7.00
C LEU A 260 19.67 15.47 -5.64
N ALA A 261 19.95 16.16 -4.53
CA ALA A 261 19.68 15.66 -3.19
C ALA A 261 18.16 15.62 -2.91
N SER A 262 17.47 16.71 -3.24
CA SER A 262 16.04 16.87 -2.98
C SER A 262 15.17 15.92 -3.81
N SER A 263 15.57 15.65 -5.06
CA SER A 263 14.85 14.71 -5.94
C SER A 263 14.95 13.25 -5.43
N GLN A 264 16.09 12.83 -4.90
CA GLN A 264 16.26 11.50 -4.31
C GLN A 264 15.51 11.36 -2.98
N VAL A 265 15.47 12.42 -2.16
CA VAL A 265 14.65 12.47 -0.94
C VAL A 265 13.16 12.35 -1.29
N ALA A 266 12.70 13.06 -2.32
CA ALA A 266 11.34 12.93 -2.82
C ALA A 266 11.03 11.52 -3.34
N MET A 267 11.97 10.89 -4.07
CA MET A 267 11.83 9.51 -4.56
C MET A 267 11.70 8.51 -3.42
N ILE A 268 12.59 8.59 -2.42
CA ILE A 268 12.53 7.75 -1.23
C ILE A 268 11.19 7.97 -0.54
N ALA A 269 10.84 9.21 -0.19
CA ALA A 269 9.60 9.55 0.49
C ALA A 269 8.35 9.05 -0.26
N LYS A 270 8.33 9.19 -1.60
CA LYS A 270 7.21 8.71 -2.42
C LYS A 270 7.12 7.19 -2.40
N ILE A 271 8.23 6.47 -2.57
CA ILE A 271 8.26 5.00 -2.48
C ILE A 271 7.81 4.57 -1.07
N THR A 272 8.33 5.19 -0.01
CA THR A 272 7.91 4.92 1.36
C THR A 272 6.42 5.12 1.53
N SER A 273 5.88 6.23 1.01
CA SER A 273 4.45 6.56 1.09
C SER A 273 3.57 5.54 0.37
N ILE A 274 4.04 4.86 -0.69
CA ILE A 274 3.28 3.81 -1.39
C ILE A 274 3.14 2.58 -0.49
N PHE A 275 4.22 2.16 0.16
CA PHE A 275 4.18 1.01 1.05
C PHE A 275 3.39 1.31 2.33
N GLY A 276 3.54 2.55 2.83
CA GLY A 276 3.03 3.07 4.09
C GLY A 276 3.22 2.10 5.25
N VAL A 277 4.48 1.72 5.39
CA VAL A 277 5.06 1.08 6.54
C VAL A 277 5.35 2.12 7.62
N SER A 278 5.40 1.69 8.88
CA SER A 278 5.83 2.58 9.96
C SER A 278 7.32 2.89 9.82
N MET A 279 7.62 4.15 9.52
CA MET A 279 9.00 4.58 9.28
C MET A 279 9.58 5.21 10.55
N ASN A 280 10.38 4.45 11.29
CA ASN A 280 11.12 4.99 12.42
C ASN A 280 12.43 5.67 11.96
N ARG A 281 12.95 6.59 12.77
CA ARG A 281 14.17 7.34 12.45
C ARG A 281 15.38 6.44 12.22
N ALA A 282 15.48 5.29 12.90
CA ALA A 282 16.59 4.37 12.74
C ALA A 282 16.60 3.69 11.36
N LEU A 283 15.44 3.26 10.85
CA LEU A 283 15.30 2.72 9.50
C LEU A 283 15.73 3.73 8.42
N VAL A 284 15.23 4.97 8.50
CA VAL A 284 15.63 6.03 7.55
C VAL A 284 17.11 6.36 7.66
N THR A 285 17.63 6.44 8.90
CA THR A 285 19.06 6.70 9.14
C THR A 285 19.93 5.59 8.54
N SER A 286 19.49 4.33 8.63
CA SER A 286 20.18 3.17 8.03
C SER A 286 20.24 3.27 6.51
N VAL A 287 19.11 3.60 5.89
CA VAL A 287 19.00 3.79 4.45
C VAL A 287 19.93 4.92 4.00
N VAL A 288 19.84 6.09 4.63
CA VAL A 288 20.70 7.23 4.31
C VAL A 288 22.19 6.88 4.51
N SER A 289 22.54 6.19 5.59
CA SER A 289 23.91 5.76 5.89
C SER A 289 24.44 4.70 4.92
N SER A 290 23.58 3.81 4.43
CA SER A 290 23.95 2.77 3.47
C SER A 290 24.36 3.36 2.12
N VAL A 291 23.67 4.42 1.69
CA VAL A 291 23.90 5.14 0.43
C VAL A 291 25.15 6.03 0.53
N THR A 292 25.38 6.66 1.68
CA THR A 292 26.51 7.57 1.88
C THR A 292 27.80 6.87 2.30
N GLY A 293 27.76 5.63 2.81
CA GLY A 293 28.93 4.81 3.11
C GLY A 293 29.80 5.29 4.29
N VAL A 294 29.42 6.38 4.97
CA VAL A 294 30.16 6.93 6.12
C VAL A 294 29.20 7.07 7.29
N SER A 295 29.51 6.40 8.40
CA SER A 295 28.87 6.66 9.68
C SER A 295 29.19 8.10 10.10
N GLY A 296 28.23 9.02 9.94
CA GLY A 296 28.29 10.38 10.49
C GLY A 296 28.75 11.52 9.56
N ALA A 297 28.74 11.37 8.22
CA ALA A 297 29.10 12.46 7.30
C ALA A 297 27.92 13.29 6.76
N VAL A 298 28.21 14.53 6.37
CA VAL A 298 27.30 15.43 5.65
C VAL A 298 26.91 14.81 4.31
N TYR A 299 25.61 14.71 4.04
CA TYR A 299 25.09 14.30 2.74
C TYR A 299 25.48 15.36 1.69
N THR A 300 26.38 14.99 0.80
CA THR A 300 26.65 15.74 -0.43
C THR A 300 26.35 14.81 -1.59
N GLY A 301 25.63 15.28 -2.61
CA GLY A 301 25.29 14.45 -3.78
C GLY A 301 26.53 13.81 -4.42
N ARG A 302 27.69 14.48 -4.33
CA ARG A 302 28.99 13.96 -4.78
C ARG A 302 29.47 12.73 -4.00
N ALA A 303 29.25 12.66 -2.69
CA ALA A 303 29.66 11.52 -1.86
C ALA A 303 28.81 10.26 -2.16
N VAL A 304 27.50 10.44 -2.33
CA VAL A 304 26.58 9.37 -2.74
C VAL A 304 27.01 8.79 -4.08
N VAL A 305 27.19 9.66 -5.08
CA VAL A 305 27.59 9.25 -6.42
C VAL A 305 28.97 8.58 -6.41
N SER A 306 29.95 9.14 -5.67
CA SER A 306 31.29 8.55 -5.54
C SER A 306 31.27 7.14 -4.94
N ASN A 307 30.50 6.91 -3.89
CA ASN A 307 30.43 5.60 -3.25
C ASN A 307 29.63 4.58 -4.07
N LEU A 308 28.58 5.00 -4.77
CA LEU A 308 27.87 4.13 -5.72
C LEU A 308 28.72 3.80 -6.95
N LEU A 309 29.52 4.75 -7.46
CA LEU A 309 30.49 4.51 -8.53
C LEU A 309 31.57 3.51 -8.12
N LYS A 310 32.01 3.49 -6.85
CA LYS A 310 32.96 2.46 -6.37
C LYS A 310 32.39 1.04 -6.41
N LEU A 311 31.06 0.87 -6.39
CA LEU A 311 30.42 -0.44 -6.55
C LEU A 311 30.42 -0.93 -8.02
N ILE A 312 30.85 -0.08 -8.95
CA ILE A 312 31.02 -0.39 -10.36
C ILE A 312 32.49 -0.81 -10.57
N PRO A 313 32.80 -2.12 -10.69
CA PRO A 313 34.13 -2.54 -11.12
C PRO A 313 34.47 -1.89 -12.46
N GLY A 314 35.62 -1.20 -12.52
CA GLY A 314 36.11 -0.46 -13.69
C GLY A 314 35.79 1.04 -13.76
N ALA A 315 34.88 1.59 -12.94
CA ALA A 315 34.52 3.02 -12.99
C ALA A 315 35.21 3.89 -11.92
N GLY A 316 36.10 3.31 -11.12
CA GLY A 316 36.92 4.06 -10.15
C GLY A 316 37.84 5.12 -10.78
N THR A 317 38.00 5.11 -12.11
CA THR A 317 38.77 6.08 -12.91
C THR A 317 37.96 7.31 -13.36
N ILE A 318 36.62 7.34 -13.17
CA ILE A 318 35.76 8.52 -13.45
C ILE A 318 35.60 9.38 -12.18
N VAL A 319 36.63 9.45 -11.34
CA VAL A 319 36.65 10.31 -10.16
C VAL A 319 37.25 11.65 -10.58
N GLY A 320 36.43 12.57 -11.10
CA GLY A 320 36.98 13.84 -11.58
C GLY A 320 36.00 14.93 -12.00
N GLY A 321 35.20 14.73 -13.06
CA GLY A 321 34.57 15.91 -13.66
C GLY A 321 33.39 15.75 -14.62
N LEU A 322 33.09 14.57 -15.19
CA LEU A 322 31.93 14.42 -16.09
C LEU A 322 31.33 13.02 -15.92
N ILE A 323 30.09 12.97 -15.45
CA ILE A 323 29.28 11.74 -15.43
C ILE A 323 28.20 11.93 -16.50
N SER A 324 28.12 11.00 -17.44
CA SER A 324 27.10 11.03 -18.49
C SER A 324 25.68 10.94 -17.88
N GLY A 325 24.67 11.53 -18.55
CA GLY A 325 23.27 11.36 -18.15
C GLY A 325 22.87 9.89 -18.02
N SER A 326 23.42 9.02 -18.87
CA SER A 326 23.25 7.56 -18.79
C SER A 326 23.79 6.96 -17.48
N THR A 327 24.97 7.37 -17.02
CA THR A 327 25.53 6.86 -15.75
C THR A 327 24.69 7.31 -14.56
N ALA A 328 24.17 8.54 -14.56
CA ALA A 328 23.28 9.05 -13.52
C ALA A 328 21.93 8.33 -13.50
N ALA A 329 21.37 8.01 -14.67
CA ALA A 329 20.14 7.23 -14.81
C ALA A 329 20.30 5.81 -14.24
N LEU A 330 21.43 5.16 -14.53
CA LEU A 330 21.75 3.83 -13.99
C LEU A 330 21.82 3.83 -12.46
N ILE A 331 22.53 4.81 -11.88
CA ILE A 331 22.66 4.94 -10.42
C ILE A 331 21.29 5.16 -9.76
N THR A 332 20.48 6.06 -10.33
CA THR A 332 19.14 6.36 -9.79
C THR A 332 18.21 5.16 -9.91
N THR A 333 18.25 4.45 -11.03
CA THR A 333 17.48 3.22 -11.25
C THR A 333 17.87 2.14 -10.24
N ALA A 334 19.17 1.93 -10.02
CA ALA A 334 19.65 0.95 -9.05
C ALA A 334 19.21 1.30 -7.63
N LEU A 335 19.30 2.58 -7.24
CA LEU A 335 18.85 3.05 -5.93
C LEU A 335 17.35 2.87 -5.75
N ALA A 336 16.54 3.25 -6.74
CA ALA A 336 15.10 3.11 -6.70
C ALA A 336 14.68 1.64 -6.49
N TYR A 337 15.20 0.72 -7.32
CA TYR A 337 14.83 -0.69 -7.20
C TYR A 337 15.40 -1.37 -5.95
N ALA A 338 16.60 -1.00 -5.51
CA ALA A 338 17.11 -1.48 -4.23
C ALA A 338 16.23 -1.03 -3.07
N TYR A 339 15.82 0.23 -3.06
CA TYR A 339 14.94 0.78 -2.03
C TYR A 339 13.55 0.15 -2.04
N ILE A 340 12.97 -0.08 -3.23
CA ILE A 340 11.69 -0.80 -3.36
C ILE A 340 11.78 -2.20 -2.76
N ASN A 341 12.85 -2.94 -3.05
CA ASN A 341 13.03 -4.29 -2.52
C ASN A 341 13.27 -4.27 -1.00
N LEU A 342 13.94 -3.26 -0.45
CA LEU A 342 14.00 -3.06 1.00
C LEU A 342 12.59 -2.82 1.57
N MET A 343 11.78 -1.97 0.95
CA MET A 343 10.42 -1.70 1.44
C MET A 343 9.53 -2.95 1.39
N VAL A 344 9.74 -3.85 0.42
CA VAL A 344 9.09 -5.18 0.44
C VAL A 344 9.47 -5.96 1.70
N GLN A 345 10.76 -5.98 2.04
CA GLN A 345 11.23 -6.68 3.25
C GLN A 345 10.69 -6.02 4.53
N VAL A 346 10.78 -4.69 4.64
CA VAL A 346 10.26 -3.93 5.78
C VAL A 346 8.76 -4.17 5.97
N ALA A 347 7.96 -4.07 4.90
CA ALA A 347 6.52 -4.31 4.97
C ALA A 347 6.20 -5.75 5.37
N THR A 348 6.92 -6.72 4.80
CA THR A 348 6.71 -8.13 5.12
C THR A 348 7.00 -8.42 6.59
N SER A 349 8.14 -7.94 7.10
CA SER A 349 8.51 -8.09 8.52
C SER A 349 7.52 -7.39 9.44
N GLU A 350 7.14 -6.14 9.15
CA GLU A 350 6.17 -5.39 9.96
C GLU A 350 4.81 -6.10 10.05
N TYR A 351 4.33 -6.67 8.94
CA TYR A 351 3.05 -7.40 8.93
C TYR A 351 3.12 -8.76 9.62
N GLN A 352 4.33 -9.32 9.78
CA GLN A 352 4.61 -10.49 10.61
C GLN A 352 4.85 -10.13 12.08
N GLN A 353 4.72 -8.85 12.46
CA GLN A 353 5.02 -8.33 13.80
C GLN A 353 6.50 -8.48 14.18
N GLU A 354 7.36 -8.53 13.18
CA GLU A 354 8.81 -8.51 13.30
C GLU A 354 9.34 -7.11 12.97
N SER A 355 10.57 -6.83 13.40
CA SER A 355 11.25 -5.58 13.07
C SER A 355 12.64 -5.89 12.55
N LEU A 356 13.02 -5.25 11.44
CA LEU A 356 14.39 -5.29 10.98
C LEU A 356 15.26 -4.37 11.83
N ASP A 357 16.43 -4.87 12.23
CA ASP A 357 17.40 -4.03 12.91
C ASP A 357 18.18 -3.12 11.95
N GLN A 358 18.92 -2.18 12.52
CA GLN A 358 19.67 -1.17 11.77
C GLN A 358 20.71 -1.78 10.81
N ASN A 359 21.39 -2.85 11.24
CA ASN A 359 22.44 -3.51 10.49
C ASN A 359 21.87 -4.40 9.39
N GLU A 360 20.75 -5.08 9.65
CA GLU A 360 20.01 -5.86 8.65
C GLU A 360 19.59 -4.98 7.47
N VAL A 361 18.97 -3.83 7.76
CA VAL A 361 18.58 -2.86 6.73
C VAL A 361 19.78 -2.34 5.95
N LEU A 362 20.85 -1.98 6.65
CA LEU A 362 22.05 -1.43 6.04
C LEU A 362 22.76 -2.46 5.14
N ASN A 363 22.87 -3.71 5.59
CA ASN A 363 23.48 -4.79 4.81
C ASN A 363 22.60 -5.16 3.60
N PHE A 364 21.29 -5.31 3.81
CA PHE A 364 20.34 -5.56 2.73
C PHE A 364 20.44 -4.50 1.63
N MET A 365 20.41 -3.22 2.00
CA MET A 365 20.53 -2.12 1.04
C MET A 365 21.83 -2.18 0.26
N ARG A 366 22.97 -2.41 0.93
CA ARG A 366 24.28 -2.50 0.26
C ARG A 366 24.33 -3.65 -0.74
N ASP A 367 23.81 -4.81 -0.38
CA ASP A 367 23.86 -6.00 -1.24
C ASP A 367 22.87 -5.91 -2.40
N GLU A 368 21.67 -5.39 -2.15
CA GLU A 368 20.68 -5.16 -3.20
C GLU A 368 21.16 -4.07 -4.17
N LEU A 369 21.78 -2.98 -3.69
CA LEU A 369 22.41 -1.97 -4.54
C LEU A 369 23.47 -2.60 -5.46
N LYS A 370 24.39 -3.41 -4.92
CA LYS A 370 25.40 -4.13 -5.74
C LYS A 370 24.74 -5.02 -6.78
N LYS A 371 23.67 -5.73 -6.40
CA LYS A 371 22.92 -6.62 -7.29
C LYS A 371 22.27 -5.85 -8.44
N GLN A 372 21.54 -4.77 -8.15
CA GLN A 372 20.89 -3.93 -9.17
C GLN A 372 21.91 -3.30 -10.11
N MET A 373 23.05 -2.82 -9.59
CA MET A 373 24.15 -2.30 -10.41
C MET A 373 24.76 -3.38 -11.34
N LYS A 374 24.82 -4.65 -10.93
CA LYS A 374 25.26 -5.75 -11.80
C LYS A 374 24.25 -6.09 -12.89
N VAL A 375 22.95 -6.05 -12.59
CA VAL A 375 21.88 -6.33 -13.56
C VAL A 375 21.86 -5.27 -14.66
N LEU A 376 21.84 -3.99 -14.28
CA LEU A 376 21.79 -2.86 -15.22
C LEU A 376 23.04 -2.73 -16.11
N LYS A 377 24.14 -3.40 -15.76
CA LYS A 377 25.33 -3.51 -16.63
C LYS A 377 25.16 -4.54 -17.74
N LYS A 378 24.41 -5.61 -17.51
CA LYS A 378 24.24 -6.72 -18.47
C LYS A 378 23.22 -6.40 -19.55
N GLU A 379 22.30 -5.48 -19.28
CA GLU A 379 21.34 -4.93 -20.25
C GLU A 379 21.76 -3.51 -20.64
N PRO A 380 22.62 -3.32 -21.66
CA PRO A 380 22.88 -1.98 -22.16
C PRO A 380 21.57 -1.38 -22.68
N TRP A 381 21.20 -0.21 -22.15
CA TRP A 381 20.09 0.64 -22.59
C TRP A 381 20.31 1.27 -23.98
N GLN A 382 20.85 0.48 -24.91
CA GLN A 382 21.12 0.81 -26.29
C GLN A 382 20.94 -0.45 -27.13
N LYS A 383 19.69 -0.71 -27.54
CA LYS A 383 19.33 -1.45 -28.77
C LYS A 383 17.80 -1.47 -28.94
N LYS A 384 17.25 -0.30 -29.20
CA LYS A 384 16.05 -0.12 -30.05
C LYS A 384 16.28 1.19 -30.79
N GLU A 385 16.98 1.08 -31.92
CA GLU A 385 16.88 2.05 -33.02
C GLU A 385 15.49 1.98 -33.63
#